data_AF-A0A1Y6BHM5-F1
#
_entry.id   AF-A0A1Y6BHM5-F1
#
_cell.length_a   1.000
_cell.length_b   1.000
_cell.length_c   1.000
_cell.angle_alpha   90.00
_cell.angle_beta   90.00
_cell.angle_gamma   90.00
#
_symmetry.space_group_name_H-M   'P 1'
#
loop_
_entity.id
_entity.type
_entity.pdbx_description
1 polymer ?
#
loop_
_entity_poly.entity_id
_entity_poly.type
_entity_poly.pdbx_seq_one_letter_code
_entity_poly.pdbx_strand_id
1 'polypeptide(L)'
;MDNIIRKKIEIIIELHDAIFPIAQEDLYESEDAKMWDGYVEPVLKLHEAIDSAFRFNKNIQPVDVSKSYEAGGVEKLNANEVGFVFRDILMNEKCNLGLFADVIADGRVTRLVNRLKEIVLNQC
;
A
#
# COMPACT_ATOMS: atom_id res chain seq x y z
N MET A 1 -7.21 18.33 0.89
CA MET A 1 -6.02 17.55 1.31
C MET A 1 -4.80 18.45 1.26
N ASP A 2 -3.83 18.29 2.18
CA ASP A 2 -2.56 19.03 2.14
C ASP A 2 -1.76 18.67 0.86
N ASN A 3 -1.19 19.66 0.17
CA ASN A 3 -0.47 19.46 -1.09
C ASN A 3 0.76 18.55 -0.95
N ILE A 4 1.41 18.52 0.22
CA ILE A 4 2.54 17.63 0.51
C ILE A 4 2.05 16.19 0.60
N ILE A 5 0.95 15.95 1.30
CA ILE A 5 0.37 14.60 1.45
C ILE A 5 -0.11 14.09 0.08
N ARG A 6 -0.76 14.94 -0.71
CA ARG A 6 -1.19 14.59 -2.07
C ARG A 6 -0.03 14.11 -2.93
N LYS A 7 1.09 14.83 -2.98
CA LYS A 7 2.28 14.42 -3.75
C LYS A 7 2.86 13.09 -3.29
N LYS A 8 2.87 12.83 -1.97
CA LYS A 8 3.32 11.54 -1.45
C LYS A 8 2.39 10.39 -1.86
N ILE A 9 1.08 10.63 -1.88
CA ILE A 9 0.10 9.66 -2.37
C ILE A 9 0.29 9.41 -3.88
N GLU A 10 0.51 10.45 -4.67
CA GLU A 10 0.79 10.32 -6.11
C GLU A 10 2.04 9.44 -6.36
N ILE A 11 3.11 9.62 -5.58
CA ILE A 11 4.30 8.74 -5.64
C ILE A 11 3.97 7.29 -5.32
N ILE A 12 3.15 7.02 -4.29
CA ILE A 12 2.72 5.65 -3.94
C ILE A 12 1.95 5.02 -5.12
N ILE A 13 1.07 5.79 -5.75
CA ILE A 13 0.28 5.35 -6.90
C ILE A 13 1.19 5.03 -8.09
N GLU A 14 2.12 5.92 -8.43
CA GLU A 14 3.07 5.73 -9.52
C GLU A 14 3.96 4.50 -9.30
N LEU A 15 4.49 4.32 -8.09
CA LEU A 15 5.30 3.16 -7.74
C LEU A 15 4.48 1.87 -7.81
N HIS A 16 3.26 1.87 -7.27
CA HIS A 16 2.36 0.72 -7.35
C HIS A 16 2.05 0.35 -8.81
N ASP A 17 1.70 1.32 -9.66
CA ASP A 17 1.38 1.05 -11.08
C ASP A 17 2.59 0.59 -11.89
N ALA A 18 3.78 1.08 -11.56
CA ALA A 18 5.02 0.58 -12.17
C ALA A 18 5.34 -0.86 -11.76
N ILE A 19 4.90 -1.29 -10.56
CA ILE A 19 5.11 -2.64 -10.03
C ILE A 19 4.04 -3.62 -10.54
N PHE A 20 2.80 -3.17 -10.81
CA PHE A 20 1.66 -4.07 -11.03
C PHE A 20 1.17 -4.32 -12.49
N PRO A 21 2.04 -4.45 -13.51
CA PRO A 21 1.70 -5.27 -14.69
C PRO A 21 1.97 -6.77 -14.48
N ILE A 22 2.46 -7.18 -13.31
CA ILE A 22 2.87 -8.56 -12.99
C ILE A 22 1.64 -9.42 -12.67
N ALA A 23 1.52 -10.60 -13.28
CA ALA A 23 0.42 -11.52 -12.97
C ALA A 23 0.56 -12.02 -11.52
N GLN A 24 -0.56 -12.20 -10.80
CA GLN A 24 -0.55 -12.73 -9.43
C GLN A 24 0.23 -14.06 -9.34
N GLU A 25 0.21 -14.85 -10.39
CA GLU A 25 0.93 -16.12 -10.56
C GLU A 25 2.46 -15.96 -10.46
N ASP A 26 3.02 -14.87 -10.99
CA ASP A 26 4.47 -14.58 -11.00
C ASP A 26 5.00 -14.17 -9.61
N LEU A 27 4.13 -13.76 -8.68
CA LEU A 27 4.48 -13.49 -7.29
C LEU A 27 4.54 -14.78 -6.44
N TYR A 28 3.86 -15.85 -6.87
CA TYR A 28 3.78 -17.13 -6.15
C TYR A 28 4.70 -18.21 -6.74
N GLU A 29 5.06 -18.13 -8.02
CA GLU A 29 5.88 -19.14 -8.70
C GLU A 29 7.36 -18.73 -8.80
N SER A 30 8.08 -18.89 -7.69
CA SER A 30 9.36 -19.62 -7.64
C SER A 30 10.09 -19.33 -6.33
N GLU A 31 10.82 -20.31 -5.80
CA GLU A 31 11.80 -20.04 -4.75
C GLU A 31 12.87 -19.04 -5.20
N ASP A 32 13.04 -18.83 -6.51
CA ASP A 32 13.88 -17.80 -7.10
C ASP A 32 13.26 -16.40 -7.07
N ALA A 33 11.93 -16.23 -7.17
CA ALA A 33 11.24 -14.94 -7.01
C ALA A 33 11.36 -14.39 -5.57
N LYS A 34 11.53 -15.29 -4.58
CA LYS A 34 11.90 -14.94 -3.20
C LYS A 34 13.35 -14.44 -3.07
N MET A 35 14.19 -14.63 -4.08
CA MET A 35 15.59 -14.23 -4.15
C MET A 35 15.92 -13.32 -5.35
N TRP A 36 14.94 -12.85 -6.11
CA TRP A 36 15.17 -12.05 -7.31
C TRP A 36 15.26 -10.57 -6.97
N ASP A 37 16.48 -10.01 -7.05
CA ASP A 37 16.79 -8.59 -6.83
C ASP A 37 15.86 -7.63 -7.62
N GLY A 38 15.33 -8.09 -8.77
CA GLY A 38 14.42 -7.32 -9.61
C GLY A 38 13.09 -6.93 -8.95
N TYR A 39 12.62 -7.68 -7.95
CA TYR A 39 11.38 -7.39 -7.22
C TYR A 39 11.60 -6.80 -5.83
N VAL A 40 12.75 -7.08 -5.21
CA VAL A 40 13.10 -6.56 -3.90
C VAL A 40 13.18 -5.04 -3.92
N GLU A 41 13.84 -4.45 -4.92
CA GLU A 41 14.03 -3.00 -4.99
C GLU A 41 12.70 -2.23 -5.20
N PRO A 42 11.80 -2.63 -6.13
CA PRO A 42 10.50 -1.98 -6.26
C PRO A 42 9.59 -2.15 -5.02
N VAL A 43 9.54 -3.35 -4.43
CA VAL A 43 8.76 -3.60 -3.20
C VAL A 43 9.28 -2.74 -2.05
N LEU A 44 10.60 -2.64 -1.90
CA LEU A 44 11.24 -1.78 -0.90
C LEU A 44 10.90 -0.30 -1.14
N LYS A 45 10.98 0.18 -2.39
CA LYS A 45 10.61 1.56 -2.73
C LYS A 45 9.15 1.87 -2.38
N LEU A 46 8.23 0.95 -2.68
CA LEU A 46 6.82 1.11 -2.33
C LEU A 46 6.61 1.12 -0.80
N HIS A 47 7.26 0.21 -0.10
CA HIS A 47 7.26 0.17 1.37
C HIS A 47 7.74 1.49 1.97
N GLU A 48 8.90 2.00 1.54
CA GLU A 48 9.48 3.26 2.00
C GLU A 48 8.59 4.47 1.67
N ALA A 49 7.95 4.49 0.50
CA ALA A 49 7.03 5.55 0.12
C ALA A 49 5.79 5.59 1.04
N ILE A 50 5.20 4.42 1.33
CA ILE A 50 4.07 4.29 2.25
C ILE A 50 4.48 4.71 3.67
N ASP A 51 5.63 4.23 4.16
CA ASP A 51 6.16 4.60 5.48
C ASP A 51 6.38 6.12 5.57
N SER A 52 7.04 6.71 4.57
CA SER A 52 7.29 8.16 4.51
C SER A 52 6.01 8.99 4.46
N ALA A 53 4.94 8.49 3.84
CA ALA A 53 3.66 9.18 3.77
C ALA A 53 2.89 9.16 5.10
N PHE A 54 2.89 8.01 5.79
CA PHE A 54 1.95 7.76 6.87
C PHE A 54 2.60 7.59 8.26
N ARG A 55 3.88 7.24 8.36
CA ARG A 55 4.55 6.98 9.65
C ARG A 55 4.51 8.12 10.66
N PHE A 56 4.54 9.37 10.21
CA PHE A 56 4.49 10.53 11.11
C PHE A 56 3.32 11.46 10.80
N ASN A 57 2.33 10.99 10.03
CA ASN A 57 1.15 11.77 9.75
C ASN A 57 0.31 11.94 11.03
N LYS A 58 0.28 13.17 11.55
CA LYS A 58 -0.46 13.55 12.76
C LYS A 58 -1.97 13.48 12.60
N ASN A 59 -2.46 13.46 11.37
CA ASN A 59 -3.88 13.44 11.05
C ASN A 59 -4.40 12.01 10.85
N ILE A 60 -3.59 10.98 11.09
CA ILE A 60 -4.01 9.58 10.98
C ILE A 60 -5.20 9.31 11.89
N GLN A 61 -6.20 8.63 11.32
CA GLN A 61 -7.45 8.30 11.99
C GLN A 61 -7.52 6.80 12.20
N PRO A 62 -7.56 6.32 13.46
CA PRO A 62 -7.69 4.90 13.76
C PRO A 62 -8.98 4.32 13.17
N VAL A 63 -8.87 3.12 12.58
CA VAL A 63 -10.01 2.33 12.11
C VAL A 63 -9.87 0.88 12.55
N ASP A 64 -11.00 0.18 12.58
CA ASP A 64 -11.02 -1.27 12.75
C ASP A 64 -10.50 -1.93 11.47
N VAL A 65 -9.27 -2.44 11.53
CA VAL A 65 -8.59 -3.06 10.38
C VAL A 65 -9.30 -4.33 9.92
N SER A 66 -9.97 -5.06 10.82
CA SER A 66 -10.71 -6.26 10.41
C SER A 66 -11.89 -5.88 9.53
N LYS A 67 -12.59 -4.79 9.88
CA LYS A 67 -13.73 -4.29 9.12
C LYS A 67 -13.35 -3.58 7.84
N SER A 68 -12.16 -3.01 7.73
CA SER A 68 -11.72 -2.36 6.48
C SER A 68 -11.61 -3.37 5.34
N TYR A 69 -11.33 -4.65 5.62
CA TYR A 69 -11.23 -5.70 4.61
C TYR A 69 -12.54 -6.47 4.34
N GLU A 70 -13.63 -6.14 5.04
CA GLU A 70 -14.96 -6.62 4.66
C GLU A 70 -15.39 -6.02 3.30
N ALA A 71 -16.38 -6.64 2.66
CA ALA A 71 -16.88 -6.18 1.36
C ALA A 71 -17.35 -4.72 1.42
N GLY A 72 -16.73 -3.84 0.62
CA GLY A 72 -17.05 -2.42 0.62
C GLY A 72 -16.43 -1.61 1.77
N GLY A 73 -15.55 -2.22 2.59
CA GLY A 73 -14.93 -1.58 3.75
C GLY A 73 -13.90 -0.51 3.36
N VAL A 74 -12.98 -0.86 2.46
CA VAL A 74 -11.90 0.03 1.99
C VAL A 74 -12.45 1.26 1.25
N GLU A 75 -13.51 1.07 0.48
CA GLU A 75 -14.15 2.05 -0.40
C GLU A 75 -14.73 3.25 0.38
N LYS A 76 -15.03 3.04 1.66
CA LYS A 76 -15.57 4.08 2.56
C LYS A 76 -14.50 4.91 3.25
N LEU A 77 -13.25 4.44 3.25
CA LEU A 77 -12.17 5.08 3.98
C LEU A 77 -11.75 6.39 3.33
N ASN A 78 -11.37 7.37 4.14
CA ASN A 78 -10.65 8.56 3.71
C ASN A 78 -9.12 8.33 3.74
N ALA A 79 -8.34 9.28 3.22
CA ALA A 79 -6.89 9.11 3.08
C ALA A 79 -6.15 8.89 4.42
N ASN A 80 -6.62 9.47 5.51
CA ASN A 80 -6.02 9.30 6.84
C ASN A 80 -6.36 7.95 7.45
N GLU A 81 -7.55 7.42 7.18
CA GLU A 81 -7.98 6.09 7.58
C GLU A 81 -7.26 5.00 6.77
N VAL A 82 -7.11 5.19 5.45
CA VAL A 82 -6.27 4.34 4.61
C VAL A 82 -4.82 4.34 5.13
N GLY A 83 -4.30 5.51 5.51
CA GLY A 83 -2.98 5.63 6.11
C GLY A 83 -2.81 4.86 7.42
N PHE A 84 -3.90 4.71 8.21
CA PHE A 84 -3.89 3.87 9.41
C PHE A 84 -3.75 2.38 9.06
N VAL A 85 -4.52 1.92 8.08
CA VAL A 85 -4.46 0.51 7.62
C VAL A 85 -3.09 0.18 7.04
N PHE A 86 -2.49 1.08 6.25
CA PHE A 86 -1.10 0.91 5.79
C PHE A 86 -0.11 0.79 6.94
N ARG A 87 -0.25 1.62 7.98
CA ARG A 87 0.60 1.54 9.16
C ARG A 87 0.45 0.22 9.89
N ASP A 88 -0.77 -0.31 10.00
CA ASP A 88 -1.00 -1.62 10.60
C ASP A 88 -0.28 -2.72 9.82
N ILE A 89 -0.38 -2.72 8.48
CA ILE A 89 0.39 -3.63 7.62
C ILE A 89 1.89 -3.48 7.94
N LEU A 90 2.46 -2.29 7.84
CA LEU A 90 3.91 -2.07 8.03
C LEU A 90 4.39 -2.48 9.43
N MET A 91 3.55 -2.30 10.46
CA MET A 91 3.86 -2.68 11.84
C MET A 91 3.75 -4.18 12.10
N ASN A 92 2.80 -4.86 11.45
CA ASN A 92 2.61 -6.30 11.57
C ASN A 92 3.66 -7.08 10.74
N GLU A 93 4.07 -6.53 9.60
CA GLU A 93 5.09 -7.15 8.73
C GLU A 93 6.55 -6.84 9.15
N LYS A 94 6.77 -6.19 10.31
CA LYS A 94 8.07 -5.90 10.99
C LYS A 94 9.35 -6.18 10.18
N CYS A 95 9.69 -5.30 9.23
CA CYS A 95 10.91 -5.36 8.42
C CYS A 95 11.10 -6.64 7.59
N ASN A 96 10.10 -7.50 7.52
CA ASN A 96 10.14 -8.74 6.77
C ASN A 96 9.53 -8.48 5.40
N LEU A 97 10.37 -8.00 4.47
CA LEU A 97 9.97 -7.65 3.10
C LEU A 97 9.21 -8.77 2.40
N GLY A 98 9.50 -10.04 2.73
CA GLY A 98 8.77 -11.19 2.23
C GLY A 98 7.29 -11.19 2.62
N LEU A 99 6.96 -10.86 3.87
CA LEU A 99 5.56 -10.80 4.30
C LEU A 99 4.82 -9.60 3.70
N PHE A 100 5.52 -8.46 3.53
CA PHE A 100 4.94 -7.31 2.82
C PHE A 100 4.66 -7.64 1.35
N ALA A 101 5.55 -8.41 0.69
CA ALA A 101 5.32 -8.92 -0.66
C ALA A 101 4.11 -9.89 -0.71
N ASP A 102 3.90 -10.72 0.31
CA ASP A 102 2.71 -11.57 0.40
C ASP A 102 1.41 -10.74 0.50
N VAL A 103 1.43 -9.64 1.27
CA VAL A 103 0.28 -8.71 1.39
C VAL A 103 0.01 -7.95 0.08
N ILE A 104 1.06 -7.67 -0.69
CA ILE A 104 0.97 -7.13 -2.05
C ILE A 104 0.29 -8.16 -2.96
N ALA A 105 0.73 -9.42 -2.93
CA ALA A 105 0.22 -10.51 -3.77
C ALA A 105 -1.25 -10.85 -3.48
N ASP A 106 -1.69 -10.79 -2.21
CA ASP A 106 -3.09 -11.02 -1.86
C ASP A 106 -4.05 -9.89 -2.30
N GLY A 107 -3.50 -8.75 -2.71
CA GLY A 107 -4.23 -7.60 -3.23
C GLY A 107 -4.69 -6.58 -2.19
N ARG A 108 -4.41 -6.77 -0.89
CA ARG A 108 -4.71 -5.78 0.17
C ARG A 108 -4.05 -4.43 -0.10
N VAL A 109 -2.75 -4.41 -0.46
CA VAL A 109 -2.06 -3.16 -0.84
C VAL A 109 -2.73 -2.52 -2.05
N THR A 110 -3.02 -3.30 -3.10
CA THR A 110 -3.67 -2.82 -4.33
C THR A 110 -5.02 -2.16 -4.06
N ARG A 111 -5.86 -2.75 -3.19
CA ARG A 111 -7.15 -2.16 -2.82
C ARG A 111 -6.98 -0.81 -2.14
N LEU A 112 -6.03 -0.70 -1.20
CA LEU A 112 -5.75 0.55 -0.50
C LEU A 112 -5.20 1.63 -1.45
N VAL A 113 -4.29 1.26 -2.37
CA VAL A 113 -3.77 2.19 -3.38
C VAL A 113 -4.88 2.66 -4.32
N ASN A 114 -5.71 1.75 -4.84
CA ASN A 114 -6.86 2.13 -5.68
C ASN A 114 -7.80 3.08 -4.97
N ARG A 115 -8.02 2.89 -3.66
CA ARG A 115 -8.79 3.84 -2.87
C ARG A 115 -8.14 5.22 -2.79
N LEU A 116 -6.82 5.28 -2.60
CA LEU A 116 -6.08 6.54 -2.66
C LEU A 116 -6.23 7.23 -4.03
N LYS A 117 -6.19 6.47 -5.15
CA LYS A 117 -6.43 7.00 -6.50
C LYS A 117 -7.81 7.66 -6.61
N GLU A 118 -8.85 6.97 -6.18
CA GLU A 118 -10.21 7.52 -6.18
C GLU A 118 -10.32 8.80 -5.36
N ILE A 119 -9.68 8.84 -4.18
CA ILE A 119 -9.69 10.04 -3.33
C ILE A 119 -9.00 11.22 -4.03
N VAL A 120 -7.88 10.98 -4.71
CA VAL A 120 -7.16 12.03 -5.46
C VAL A 120 -7.99 12.52 -6.65
N LEU A 121 -8.61 11.61 -7.40
CA LEU A 121 -9.43 11.92 -8.58
C LEU A 121 -10.71 12.71 -8.23
N ASN A 122 -11.37 12.37 -7.11
CA ASN A 122 -12.60 13.02 -6.67
C ASN A 122 -12.38 14.33 -5.90
N GLN A 123 -11.14 14.79 -5.73
CA GLN A 123 -10.79 16.07 -5.10
C GLN A 123 -10.35 17.14 -6.11
N CYS A 124 -10.52 16.87 -7.40
CA CYS A 124 -10.45 17.84 -8.50
C CYS A 124 -11.86 18.35 -8.82
#